data_AF-A0A497IFD1-F1
#
_entry.id   AF-A0A497IFD1-F1
#
_cell.length_a   1.000
_cell.length_b   1.000
_cell.length_c   1.000
_cell.angle_alpha   90.00
_cell.angle_beta   90.00
_cell.angle_gamma   90.00
#
_symmetry.space_group_name_H-M   'P 1'
#
loop_
_entity.id
_entity.type
_entity.pdbx_description
1 polymer ?
#
loop_
_entity_poly.entity_id
_entity_poly.type
_entity_poly.pdbx_seq_one_letter_code
_entity_poly.pdbx_strand_id
1 'polypeptide(L)'
;MVEPLATWKVDELEVRVYPNREVMGTAAAEELARFLATLPDTQSSVNLVFAAAPSQDEFLAALASRNDIDWGRVQAFHLDEYLGLPCEAPQKFMNYLKDHIFDKVLPRKVYYIDTGEASPEVICRRYAELLQANPVDVACLGIGENGHIAFNDPSVA
;
A
#
# COMPACT_ATOMS: atom_id res chain seq x y z
N MET A 1 -19.32 -0.86 13.04
CA MET A 1 -18.63 -1.68 12.02
C MET A 1 -19.67 -2.17 11.04
N VAL A 2 -19.38 -2.13 9.74
CA VAL A 2 -20.25 -2.79 8.75
C VAL A 2 -19.79 -4.24 8.64
N GLU A 3 -20.71 -5.17 8.88
CA GLU A 3 -20.42 -6.59 8.79
C GLU A 3 -20.27 -7.01 7.31
N PRO A 4 -19.34 -7.93 7.00
CA PRO A 4 -19.24 -8.49 5.66
C PRO A 4 -20.50 -9.31 5.33
N LEU A 5 -20.87 -9.34 4.05
CA LEU A 5 -21.95 -10.18 3.50
C LEU A 5 -21.62 -11.67 3.60
N ALA A 6 -20.34 -12.01 3.49
CA ALA A 6 -19.83 -13.35 3.62
C ALA A 6 -18.38 -13.30 4.13
N THR A 7 -18.03 -14.29 4.96
CA THR A 7 -16.66 -14.51 5.43
C THR A 7 -16.34 -15.99 5.31
N TRP A 8 -15.17 -16.32 4.77
CA TRP A 8 -14.65 -17.69 4.76
C TRP A 8 -13.12 -17.67 4.82
N LYS A 9 -12.53 -18.84 5.01
CA LYS A 9 -11.07 -19.03 5.06
C LYS A 9 -10.63 -20.00 3.97
N VAL A 10 -9.57 -19.65 3.25
CA VAL A 10 -8.89 -20.51 2.26
C VAL A 10 -7.44 -20.66 2.72
N ASP A 11 -7.05 -21.85 3.16
CA ASP A 11 -5.78 -22.08 3.86
C ASP A 11 -5.60 -21.09 5.03
N GLU A 12 -4.65 -20.14 4.96
CA GLU A 12 -4.48 -19.08 5.97
C GLU A 12 -5.15 -17.75 5.59
N LEU A 13 -5.65 -17.61 4.36
CA LEU A 13 -6.29 -16.40 3.86
C LEU A 13 -7.72 -16.29 4.37
N GLU A 14 -8.00 -15.24 5.15
CA GLU A 14 -9.37 -14.83 5.46
C GLU A 14 -9.94 -13.97 4.32
N VAL A 15 -11.10 -14.35 3.81
CA VAL A 15 -11.80 -13.64 2.74
C VAL A 15 -13.08 -13.05 3.29
N ARG A 16 -13.29 -11.75 3.08
CA ARG A 16 -14.49 -11.00 3.49
C ARG A 16 -15.08 -10.28 2.28
N VAL A 17 -16.38 -10.46 2.05
CA VAL A 17 -17.11 -9.83 0.94
C VAL A 17 -17.98 -8.70 1.47
N TYR A 18 -17.96 -7.56 0.80
CA TYR A 18 -18.70 -6.36 1.16
C TYR A 18 -19.63 -5.93 0.02
N PRO A 19 -20.73 -5.21 0.31
CA PRO A 19 -21.74 -4.87 -0.70
C PRO A 19 -21.24 -3.91 -1.77
N ASN A 20 -20.21 -3.11 -1.48
CA ASN A 20 -19.61 -2.17 -2.42
C ASN A 20 -18.18 -1.79 -1.98
N ARG A 21 -17.48 -1.08 -2.86
CA ARG A 21 -16.09 -0.64 -2.67
C ARG A 21 -15.91 0.31 -1.48
N GLU A 22 -16.87 1.19 -1.22
CA GLU A 22 -16.80 2.17 -0.13
C GLU A 22 -16.80 1.48 1.25
N VAL A 23 -17.72 0.53 1.44
CA VAL A 23 -17.79 -0.27 2.66
C VAL A 23 -16.56 -1.16 2.81
N MET A 24 -16.11 -1.78 1.70
CA MET A 24 -14.90 -2.60 1.68
C MET A 24 -13.65 -1.79 2.07
N GLY A 25 -13.45 -0.62 1.46
CA GLY A 25 -12.31 0.25 1.73
C GLY A 25 -12.28 0.74 3.17
N THR A 26 -13.44 1.11 3.71
CA THR A 26 -13.58 1.47 5.14
C THR A 26 -13.21 0.31 6.06
N ALA A 27 -13.69 -0.90 5.75
CA ALA A 27 -13.39 -2.08 6.54
C ALA A 27 -11.91 -2.49 6.50
N ALA A 28 -11.27 -2.39 5.33
CA ALA A 28 -9.84 -2.63 5.17
C ALA A 28 -8.98 -1.59 5.92
N ALA A 29 -9.37 -0.31 5.87
CA ALA A 29 -8.69 0.76 6.60
C ALA A 29 -8.76 0.56 8.12
N GLU A 30 -9.94 0.12 8.60
CA GLU A 30 -10.14 -0.25 9.99
C GLU A 30 -9.30 -1.46 10.41
N GLU A 31 -9.15 -2.48 9.55
CA GLU A 31 -8.29 -3.64 9.83
C GLU A 31 -6.83 -3.21 10.02
N LEU A 32 -6.31 -2.36 9.12
CA LEU A 32 -4.96 -1.83 9.26
C LEU A 32 -4.82 -0.96 10.51
N ALA A 33 -5.78 -0.08 10.80
CA ALA A 33 -5.76 0.76 12.00
C ALA A 33 -5.73 -0.10 13.29
N ARG A 34 -6.53 -1.17 13.34
CA ARG A 34 -6.51 -2.12 14.46
C ARG A 34 -5.17 -2.80 14.61
N PHE A 35 -4.57 -3.28 13.52
CA PHE A 35 -3.22 -3.83 13.54
C PHE A 35 -2.20 -2.83 14.11
N LEU A 36 -2.22 -1.58 13.62
CA LEU A 36 -1.32 -0.52 14.08
C LEU A 36 -1.50 -0.21 15.58
N ALA A 37 -2.74 -0.25 16.08
CA ALA A 37 -3.04 -0.07 17.49
C ALA A 37 -2.54 -1.21 18.40
N THR A 38 -2.25 -2.40 17.83
CA THR A 38 -1.65 -3.51 18.60
C THR A 38 -0.14 -3.40 18.77
N LEU A 39 0.52 -2.50 18.03
CA LEU A 39 1.98 -2.38 18.07
C LEU A 39 2.44 -1.80 19.41
N PRO A 40 3.39 -2.45 20.10
CA PRO A 40 3.85 -2.01 21.42
C PRO A 40 4.52 -0.63 21.32
N ASP A 41 4.43 0.18 22.38
CA ASP A 41 5.02 1.53 22.42
C ASP A 41 6.55 1.52 22.22
N THR A 42 7.21 0.40 22.51
CA THR A 42 8.66 0.23 22.29
C THR A 42 9.03 0.09 20.81
N GLN A 43 8.07 -0.25 19.94
CA GLN A 43 8.28 -0.32 18.50
C GLN A 43 8.12 1.08 17.89
N SER A 44 9.26 1.71 17.60
CA SER A 44 9.31 3.10 17.13
C SER A 44 8.87 3.29 15.67
N SER A 45 8.77 2.21 14.89
CA SER A 45 8.29 2.25 13.50
C SER A 45 7.66 0.94 13.01
N VAL A 46 6.87 1.05 11.97
CA VAL A 46 6.27 -0.06 11.21
C VAL A 46 6.43 0.20 9.71
N ASN A 47 6.78 -0.82 8.95
CA ASN A 47 7.04 -0.74 7.52
C ASN A 47 5.83 -1.25 6.74
N LEU A 48 5.16 -0.35 6.03
CA LEU A 48 3.96 -0.65 5.25
C LEU A 48 4.21 -0.45 3.76
N VAL A 49 3.83 -1.41 2.93
CA VAL A 49 3.84 -1.25 1.46
C VAL A 49 2.46 -0.82 0.97
N PHE A 50 2.42 0.14 0.03
CA PHE A 50 1.20 0.65 -0.58
C PHE A 50 1.26 0.48 -2.10
N ALA A 51 0.21 -0.12 -2.67
CA ALA A 51 -0.03 -0.19 -4.10
C ALA A 51 -0.73 1.08 -4.62
N ALA A 52 -0.44 1.45 -5.86
CA ALA A 52 -1.09 2.55 -6.56
C ALA A 52 -2.05 2.01 -7.63
N ALA A 53 -3.35 1.97 -7.34
CA ALA A 53 -4.35 1.53 -8.30
C ALA A 53 -5.72 2.09 -7.93
N PRO A 54 -6.59 2.41 -8.92
CA PRO A 54 -7.95 2.90 -8.64
C PRO A 54 -8.76 1.98 -7.72
N SER A 55 -8.49 0.66 -7.70
CA SER A 55 -9.16 -0.28 -6.77
C SER A 55 -8.86 0.00 -5.29
N GLN A 56 -7.84 0.81 -4.99
CA GLN A 56 -7.44 1.21 -3.64
C GLN A 56 -8.06 2.54 -3.20
N ASP A 57 -8.73 3.30 -4.10
CA ASP A 57 -9.17 4.67 -3.84
C ASP A 57 -9.94 4.82 -2.53
N GLU A 58 -10.97 4.00 -2.31
CA GLU A 58 -11.80 4.08 -1.10
C GLU A 58 -11.06 3.65 0.16
N PHE A 59 -10.12 2.71 0.05
CA PHE A 59 -9.27 2.30 1.17
C PHE A 59 -8.29 3.41 1.58
N LEU A 60 -7.59 4.01 0.61
CA LEU A 60 -6.65 5.11 0.85
C LEU A 60 -7.37 6.35 1.38
N ALA A 61 -8.54 6.67 0.83
CA ALA A 61 -9.38 7.77 1.31
C ALA A 61 -9.86 7.52 2.74
N ALA A 62 -10.31 6.29 3.05
CA ALA A 62 -10.71 5.92 4.40
C ALA A 62 -9.54 6.07 5.38
N LEU A 63 -8.35 5.53 5.07
CA LEU A 63 -7.15 5.71 5.89
C LEU A 63 -6.79 7.18 6.11
N ALA A 64 -6.83 7.99 5.05
CA ALA A 64 -6.49 9.41 5.15
C ALA A 64 -7.47 10.22 6.01
N SER A 65 -8.71 9.74 6.15
CA SER A 65 -9.73 10.39 6.99
C SER A 65 -9.64 10.03 8.48
N ARG A 66 -8.79 9.07 8.84
CA ARG A 66 -8.65 8.59 10.23
C ARG A 66 -7.74 9.50 11.05
N ASN A 67 -8.14 9.74 12.30
CA ASN A 67 -7.39 10.54 13.28
C ASN A 67 -6.78 9.70 14.41
N ASP A 68 -6.98 8.38 14.38
CA ASP A 68 -6.53 7.43 15.39
C ASP A 68 -5.27 6.64 14.96
N ILE A 69 -4.72 6.93 13.79
CA ILE A 69 -3.46 6.36 13.30
C ILE A 69 -2.32 7.35 13.60
N ASP A 70 -1.30 6.87 14.33
CA ASP A 70 -0.03 7.59 14.49
C ASP A 70 0.86 7.39 13.26
N TRP A 71 0.66 8.22 12.25
CA TRP A 71 1.46 8.24 11.02
C TRP A 71 2.95 8.52 11.27
N GLY A 72 3.30 9.13 12.42
CA GLY A 72 4.69 9.34 12.85
C GLY A 72 5.46 8.05 13.14
N ARG A 73 4.77 6.90 13.24
CA ARG A 73 5.38 5.57 13.33
C ARG A 73 5.45 4.85 11.98
N VAL A 74 4.76 5.33 10.95
CA VAL A 74 4.66 4.64 9.66
C VAL A 74 5.83 4.98 8.74
N GLN A 75 6.58 3.96 8.33
CA GLN A 75 7.48 4.01 7.17
C GLN A 75 6.76 3.41 5.97
N ALA A 76 6.39 4.24 5.00
CA ALA A 76 5.65 3.83 3.83
C ALA A 76 6.59 3.49 2.68
N PHE A 77 6.32 2.37 2.02
CA PHE A 77 7.04 1.87 0.85
C PHE A 77 6.10 1.84 -0.35
N HIS A 78 6.63 2.25 -1.49
CA HIS A 78 5.94 2.18 -2.77
C HIS A 78 6.17 0.79 -3.39
N LEU A 79 5.12 0.17 -3.93
CA LEU A 79 5.21 -1.17 -4.48
C LEU A 79 5.97 -1.26 -5.82
N ASP A 80 5.63 -0.39 -6.77
CA ASP A 80 6.10 -0.45 -8.16
C ASP A 80 6.05 0.93 -8.82
N GLU A 81 6.76 1.14 -9.94
CA GLU A 81 6.72 2.44 -10.65
C GLU A 81 7.05 2.26 -12.13
N TYR A 82 6.45 3.11 -12.97
CA TYR A 82 6.76 3.16 -14.39
C TYR A 82 8.10 3.86 -14.65
N LEU A 83 8.92 3.24 -15.51
CA LEU A 83 10.15 3.83 -16.01
C LEU A 83 9.90 4.78 -17.19
N GLY A 84 10.74 5.80 -17.32
CA GLY A 84 10.75 6.70 -18.49
C GLY A 84 9.63 7.75 -18.53
N LEU A 85 8.77 7.82 -17.52
CA LEU A 85 7.75 8.86 -17.42
C LEU A 85 8.32 10.17 -16.86
N PRO A 86 7.95 11.34 -17.42
CA PRO A 86 8.26 12.65 -16.84
C PRO A 86 7.78 12.77 -15.38
N CYS A 87 8.49 13.52 -14.54
CA CYS A 87 8.17 13.67 -13.12
C CYS A 87 6.71 14.08 -12.85
N GLU A 88 6.13 14.93 -13.69
CA GLU A 88 4.75 15.44 -13.53
C GLU A 88 3.70 14.57 -14.23
N ALA A 89 4.09 13.41 -14.77
CA ALA A 89 3.15 12.56 -15.49
C ALA A 89 2.10 11.98 -14.50
N PRO A 90 0.80 12.10 -14.79
CA PRO A 90 -0.26 11.62 -13.90
C PRO A 90 -0.30 10.08 -13.78
N GLN A 91 0.34 9.38 -14.71
CA GLN A 91 0.47 7.91 -14.67
C GLN A 91 1.54 7.43 -13.68
N LYS A 92 2.40 8.32 -13.16
CA LYS A 92 3.38 7.93 -12.15
C LYS A 92 2.69 7.55 -10.85
N PHE A 93 2.99 6.35 -10.38
CA PHE A 93 2.40 5.82 -9.16
C PHE A 93 2.84 6.59 -7.90
N MET A 94 4.05 7.17 -7.91
CA MET A 94 4.48 8.13 -6.89
C MET A 94 3.53 9.32 -6.77
N ASN A 95 3.11 9.92 -7.89
CA ASN A 95 2.21 11.08 -7.88
C ASN A 95 0.82 10.67 -7.41
N TYR A 96 0.33 9.52 -7.90
CA TYR A 96 -0.92 8.95 -7.43
C TYR A 96 -0.92 8.77 -5.89
N LEU A 97 0.12 8.19 -5.29
CA LEU A 97 0.16 7.97 -3.84
C LEU A 97 0.32 9.27 -3.02
N LYS A 98 1.01 10.28 -3.55
CA LYS A 98 1.04 11.62 -2.93
C LYS A 98 -0.36 12.18 -2.82
N ASP A 99 -1.07 12.25 -3.94
CA ASP A 99 -2.40 12.83 -4.06
C ASP A 99 -3.44 12.06 -3.22
N HIS A 100 -3.32 10.74 -3.17
CA HIS A 100 -4.34 9.90 -2.53
C HIS A 100 -4.13 9.77 -1.03
N ILE A 101 -2.89 9.75 -0.53
CA ILE A 101 -2.61 9.48 0.89
C ILE A 101 -1.46 10.29 1.49
N PHE A 102 -0.27 10.31 0.89
CA PHE A 102 0.93 10.72 1.62
C PHE A 102 1.02 12.23 1.86
N ASP A 103 0.39 13.06 1.02
CA ASP A 103 0.30 14.51 1.26
C ASP A 103 -0.80 14.87 2.29
N LYS A 104 -1.65 13.91 2.66
CA LYS A 104 -2.75 14.11 3.63
C LYS A 104 -2.38 13.69 5.04
N VAL A 105 -1.57 12.64 5.19
CA VAL A 105 -1.34 11.97 6.49
C VAL A 105 0.07 12.11 7.05
N LEU A 106 1.05 12.52 6.23
CA LEU A 106 2.42 12.80 6.65
C LEU A 106 3.08 11.65 7.46
N PRO A 107 3.31 10.47 6.85
CA PRO A 107 4.00 9.37 7.51
C PRO A 107 5.44 9.74 7.89
N ARG A 108 6.02 9.04 8.87
CA ARG A 108 7.41 9.22 9.33
C ARG A 108 8.40 9.34 8.17
N LYS A 109 8.22 8.48 7.16
CA LYS A 109 9.02 8.48 5.95
C LYS A 109 8.25 7.80 4.83
N VAL A 110 8.39 8.31 3.61
CA VAL A 110 7.96 7.63 2.39
C VAL A 110 9.18 7.29 1.55
N TYR A 111 9.29 6.02 1.19
CA TYR A 111 10.32 5.47 0.34
C TYR A 111 9.75 5.22 -1.05
N TYR A 112 9.79 6.25 -1.90
CA TYR A 112 9.40 6.10 -3.29
C TYR A 112 10.47 5.37 -4.11
N ILE A 113 10.03 4.62 -5.11
CA ILE A 113 10.90 4.13 -6.17
C ILE A 113 11.24 5.32 -7.07
N ASP A 114 12.42 5.89 -6.86
CA ASP A 114 12.93 6.98 -7.69
C ASP A 114 13.49 6.41 -9.01
N THR A 115 12.78 6.72 -10.10
CA THR A 115 13.06 6.30 -11.47
C THR A 115 13.78 7.37 -12.27
N GLY A 116 14.66 8.15 -11.65
CA GLY A 116 15.52 9.13 -12.34
C GLY A 116 16.44 8.49 -13.39
N GLU A 117 17.54 9.15 -13.73
CA GLU A 117 18.40 8.75 -14.87
C GLU A 117 19.25 7.47 -14.65
N ALA A 118 19.01 6.74 -13.56
CA ALA A 118 19.70 5.48 -13.28
C ALA A 118 19.15 4.33 -14.14
N SER A 119 19.98 3.31 -14.40
CA SER A 119 19.50 2.11 -15.07
C SER A 119 18.51 1.34 -14.19
N PRO A 120 17.59 0.55 -14.78
CA PRO A 120 16.62 -0.24 -14.02
C PRO A 120 17.28 -1.14 -12.96
N GLU A 121 18.43 -1.75 -13.28
CA GLU A 121 19.15 -2.64 -12.37
C GLU A 121 19.68 -1.91 -11.14
N VAL A 122 20.15 -0.67 -11.31
CA VAL A 122 20.62 0.18 -10.19
C VAL A 122 19.46 0.59 -9.30
N ILE A 123 18.32 0.97 -9.90
CA ILE A 123 17.09 1.33 -9.17
C ILE A 123 16.61 0.14 -8.34
N CYS A 124 16.46 -1.03 -8.98
CA CYS A 124 16.02 -2.26 -8.32
C CYS A 124 16.97 -2.67 -7.19
N ARG A 125 18.29 -2.63 -7.40
CA ARG A 125 19.27 -2.97 -6.36
C ARG A 125 19.15 -2.05 -5.14
N ARG A 126 19.11 -0.74 -5.36
CA ARG A 126 18.96 0.26 -4.28
C ARG A 126 17.68 0.03 -3.49
N TYR A 127 16.57 -0.23 -4.18
CA TYR A 127 15.29 -0.43 -3.51
C TYR A 127 15.22 -1.78 -2.77
N ALA A 128 15.86 -2.83 -3.32
CA ALA A 128 15.97 -4.13 -2.66
C ALA A 128 16.82 -4.05 -1.38
N GLU A 129 17.96 -3.36 -1.41
CA GLU A 129 18.80 -3.12 -0.22
C GLU A 129 18.00 -2.37 0.87
N LEU A 130 17.18 -1.41 0.46
CA LEU A 130 16.31 -0.67 1.36
C LEU A 130 15.24 -1.57 2.01
N LEU A 131 14.59 -2.44 1.25
CA LEU A 131 13.61 -3.41 1.76
C LEU A 131 14.26 -4.47 2.66
N GLN A 132 15.50 -4.89 2.36
CA GLN A 132 16.26 -5.80 3.21
C GLN A 132 16.62 -5.16 4.57
N ALA A 133 16.96 -3.88 4.56
CA ALA A 133 17.24 -3.12 5.78
C ALA A 133 15.97 -2.77 6.57
N ASN A 134 14.79 -2.81 5.94
CA ASN A 134 13.51 -2.46 6.54
C ASN A 134 12.45 -3.51 6.14
N PRO A 135 12.46 -4.71 6.76
CA PRO A 135 11.52 -5.77 6.43
C PRO A 135 10.07 -5.29 6.51
N VAL A 136 9.25 -5.69 5.54
CA VAL A 136 7.85 -5.30 5.43
C VAL A 136 7.02 -5.99 6.51
N ASP A 137 6.22 -5.22 7.25
CA ASP A 137 5.28 -5.74 8.25
C ASP A 137 3.91 -6.03 7.63
N VAL A 138 3.42 -5.11 6.77
CA VAL A 138 2.14 -5.25 6.07
C VAL A 138 2.25 -4.73 4.64
N ALA A 139 1.61 -5.43 3.71
CA ALA A 139 1.47 -5.00 2.34
C ALA A 139 0.00 -4.76 1.99
N CYS A 140 -0.34 -3.53 1.62
CA CYS A 140 -1.66 -3.12 1.16
C CYS A 140 -1.68 -3.19 -0.37
N LEU A 141 -2.20 -4.30 -0.91
CA LEU A 141 -2.09 -4.66 -2.32
C LEU A 141 -3.45 -4.73 -3.01
N GLY A 142 -3.44 -4.43 -4.31
CA GLY A 142 -4.50 -4.84 -5.23
C GLY A 142 -4.15 -6.17 -5.90
N ILE A 143 -5.17 -6.88 -6.36
CA ILE A 143 -5.04 -8.07 -7.22
C ILE A 143 -5.72 -7.74 -8.54
N GLY A 144 -4.99 -7.89 -9.64
CA GLY A 144 -5.52 -7.68 -10.99
C GLY A 144 -6.53 -8.76 -11.40
N GLU A 145 -7.33 -8.48 -12.43
CA GLU A 145 -8.34 -9.45 -12.93
C GLU A 145 -7.74 -10.77 -13.40
N ASN A 146 -6.51 -10.72 -13.94
CA ASN A 146 -5.74 -11.91 -14.31
C ASN A 146 -4.97 -12.53 -13.14
N GLY A 147 -5.04 -11.95 -11.93
CA GLY A 147 -4.31 -12.40 -10.74
C GLY A 147 -2.92 -11.78 -10.56
N HIS A 148 -2.53 -10.79 -11.39
CA HIS A 148 -1.24 -10.12 -11.20
C HIS A 148 -1.18 -9.32 -9.88
N ILE A 149 0.05 -9.13 -9.39
CA ILE A 149 0.37 -8.21 -8.30
C ILE A 149 1.53 -7.34 -8.76
N ALA A 150 1.35 -6.02 -8.74
CA ALA A 150 2.27 -5.08 -9.38
C ALA A 150 2.52 -5.49 -10.85
N PHE A 151 3.74 -5.32 -11.36
CA PHE A 151 4.15 -5.82 -12.68
C PHE A 151 4.50 -7.32 -12.72
N ASN A 152 3.99 -8.15 -11.80
CA ASN A 152 4.19 -9.60 -11.81
C ASN A 152 2.95 -10.31 -12.35
N ASP A 153 2.93 -10.55 -13.65
CA ASP A 153 1.86 -11.29 -14.33
C ASP A 153 1.98 -12.81 -14.12
N PRO A 154 0.86 -13.53 -13.99
CA PRO A 154 0.86 -14.98 -14.02
C PRO A 154 1.22 -15.51 -15.41
N SER A 155 1.85 -16.68 -15.45
CA SER A 155 2.34 -17.32 -16.68
C SER A 155 1.24 -17.78 -17.66
N VAL A 156 -0.03 -17.71 -17.24
CA VAL A 156 -1.20 -18.22 -17.97
C VAL A 156 -2.29 -17.15 -18.09
N ALA A 157 -1.90 -15.92 -18.44
CA ALA A 157 -2.84 -14.86 -18.81
C ALA A 157 -3.52 -15.14 -20.16
#